data_AF-A0A1Y2TEW9-F1
#
_entry.id   AF-A0A1Y2TEW9-F1
#
_cell.length_a   1.000
_cell.length_b   1.000
_cell.length_c   1.000
_cell.angle_alpha   90.00
_cell.angle_beta   90.00
_cell.angle_gamma   90.00
#
_symmetry.space_group_name_H-M   'P 1'
#
loop_
_entity.id
_entity.type
_entity.pdbx_description
1 polymer ?
#
loop_
_entity_poly.entity_id
_entity_poly.type
_entity_poly.pdbx_seq_one_letter_code
_entity_poly.pdbx_strand_id
1 'polypeptide(L)' 'MRPAPGERVKPIRTQARSATILPSFVGLKFQIYNGKVYTDLEVTEEMVGHKLGEFSPTRKPFIWARSK' A
#
# COMPACT_ATOMS: atom_id res chain seq x y z
N MET A 1 -9.76 -4.44 -18.81
CA MET A 1 -8.86 -5.60 -18.99
C MET A 1 -9.18 -6.62 -17.90
N ARG A 2 -9.78 -7.77 -18.25
CA ARG A 2 -9.96 -8.90 -17.33
C ARG A 2 -8.76 -9.84 -17.56
N PRO A 3 -7.88 -10.07 -16.57
CA PRO A 3 -6.78 -11.02 -16.74
C PRO A 3 -7.32 -12.44 -16.91
N ALA A 4 -6.59 -13.27 -17.66
CA ALA A 4 -6.95 -14.67 -17.87
C ALA A 4 -6.89 -15.45 -16.55
N PRO A 5 -7.74 -16.46 -16.35
CA PRO A 5 -7.74 -17.28 -15.13
C PRO A 5 -6.40 -18.04 -15.04
N GLY A 6 -5.52 -17.59 -14.14
CA GLY A 6 -4.18 -18.15 -13.92
C GLY A 6 -3.03 -17.14 -14.04
N GLU A 7 -3.28 -15.92 -14.54
CA GLU A 7 -2.26 -14.88 -14.62
C GLU A 7 -2.11 -14.14 -13.29
N ARG A 8 -0.91 -14.17 -12.70
CA ARG A 8 -0.61 -13.41 -11.47
C ARG A 8 -0.65 -11.92 -11.79
N VAL A 9 -1.63 -11.21 -11.23
CA VAL A 9 -1.75 -9.75 -11.38
C VAL A 9 -0.46 -9.10 -10.89
N LYS A 10 0.22 -8.39 -11.80
CA LYS A 10 1.44 -7.65 -11.47
C LYS A 10 1.13 -6.57 -10.44
N PRO A 11 1.95 -6.40 -9.40
CA PRO A 11 1.72 -5.37 -8.39
C PRO A 11 1.80 -3.98 -9.02
N ILE A 12 0.82 -3.13 -8.71
CA ILE A 12 0.70 -1.79 -9.26
C ILE A 12 1.60 -0.86 -8.44
N ARG A 13 2.66 -0.33 -9.06
CA ARG A 13 3.52 0.69 -8.45
C ARG A 13 2.86 2.05 -8.47
N THR A 14 2.77 2.68 -7.30
CA THR A 14 2.17 4.01 -7.15
C THR A 14 2.99 4.90 -6.20
N GLN A 15 3.09 6.18 -6.59
CA GLN A 15 3.60 7.26 -5.73
C GLN A 15 2.46 8.16 -5.23
N ALA A 16 1.23 7.93 -5.69
CA ALA A 16 0.06 8.72 -5.33
C ALA A 16 -0.47 8.31 -3.94
N ARG A 17 0.18 8.79 -2.88
CA ARG A 17 -0.20 8.51 -1.48
C ARG A 17 -1.52 9.15 -1.06
N SER A 18 -1.97 10.18 -1.76
CA SER A 18 -3.23 10.90 -1.50
C SER A 18 -4.47 10.23 -2.10
N ALA A 19 -4.28 9.22 -2.97
CA ALA A 19 -5.36 8.50 -3.63
C ALA A 19 -6.18 7.69 -2.63
N THR A 20 -7.50 7.77 -2.77
CA THR A 20 -8.47 7.01 -2.00
C THR A 20 -8.58 5.59 -2.54
N ILE A 21 -8.83 4.63 -1.65
CA ILE A 21 -9.07 3.24 -2.03
C ILE A 21 -10.53 3.12 -2.48
N LEU A 22 -10.71 2.81 -3.76
CA LEU A 22 -12.03 2.53 -4.33
C LEU A 22 -12.42 1.06 -4.09
N PRO A 23 -13.72 0.73 -4.02
CA PRO A 23 -14.19 -0.66 -3.94
C PRO A 23 -13.65 -1.55 -5.07
N SER A 24 -13.40 -0.99 -6.26
CA SER A 24 -12.85 -1.71 -7.41
C SER A 24 -11.40 -2.17 -7.22
N PHE A 25 -10.72 -1.72 -6.17
CA PHE A 25 -9.31 -2.05 -5.90
C PHE A 25 -9.14 -3.24 -4.94
N VAL A 26 -10.23 -3.77 -4.39
CA VAL A 26 -10.22 -4.94 -3.51
C VAL A 26 -9.63 -6.15 -4.26
N GLY A 27 -8.67 -6.83 -3.63
CA GLY A 27 -7.96 -7.96 -4.21
C GLY A 27 -6.80 -7.61 -5.15
N LEU A 28 -6.52 -6.32 -5.38
CA LEU A 28 -5.32 -5.88 -6.10
C LEU A 28 -4.14 -5.71 -5.13
N LYS A 29 -2.92 -5.94 -5.65
CA LYS A 29 -1.67 -5.70 -4.94
C LYS A 29 -1.09 -4.35 -5.38
N PHE A 30 -0.79 -3.49 -4.42
CA PHE A 30 -0.17 -2.20 -4.62
C PHE A 30 1.22 -2.14 -4.04
N GLN A 31 2.09 -1.39 -4.71
CA GLN A 31 3.41 -1.00 -4.26
C GLN A 31 3.40 0.49 -4.00
N ILE A 32 3.32 0.89 -2.73
CA ILE A 32 3.19 2.28 -2.32
C ILE A 32 4.56 2.84 -1.94
N TYR A 33 4.96 3.95 -2.55
CA TYR A 33 6.23 4.59 -2.24
C TYR A 33 6.20 5.38 -0.92
N ASN A 34 7.09 5.07 0.02
CA ASN A 34 7.17 5.76 1.32
C ASN A 34 8.14 6.95 1.34
N GLY A 35 8.83 7.24 0.23
CA GLY A 35 9.92 8.22 0.14
C GLY A 35 11.31 7.61 -0.02
N LYS A 36 11.48 6.32 0.27
CA LYS A 36 12.72 5.56 0.05
C LYS A 36 12.50 4.21 -0.61
N VAL A 37 11.46 3.49 -0.21
CA VAL A 37 11.14 2.13 -0.69
C VAL A 37 9.67 2.01 -1.05
N TYR A 38 9.36 0.98 -1.85
CA TYR A 38 7.99 0.57 -2.12
C TYR A 38 7.55 -0.47 -1.10
N THR A 39 6.45 -0.22 -0.41
CA THR A 39 5.80 -1.15 0.50
C THR A 39 4.72 -1.91 -0.27
N ASP A 40 4.76 -3.24 -0.21
CA ASP A 40 3.71 -4.11 -0.77
C ASP A 40 2.48 -4.11 0.14
N LEU A 41 1.31 -3.87 -0.42
CA LEU A 41 0.01 -3.90 0.25
C LEU A 41 -1.01 -4.65 -0.60
N GLU A 42 -1.70 -5.61 -0.01
CA GLU A 42 -2.88 -6.23 -0.62
C GLU A 42 -4.13 -5.56 -0.05
N VAL A 43 -5.00 -5.04 -0.92
CA VAL A 43 -6.17 -4.26 -0.49
C VAL A 43 -7.32 -5.19 -0.10
N THR A 44 -7.81 -5.03 1.12
CA THR A 44 -9.01 -5.68 1.65
C THR A 44 -10.21 -4.72 1.63
N GLU A 45 -11.42 -5.26 1.83
CA GLU A 45 -12.67 -4.47 1.82
C GLU A 45 -12.72 -3.43 2.95
N GLU A 46 -12.13 -3.73 4.10
CA GLU A 46 -12.07 -2.82 5.25
C GLU A 46 -11.23 -1.57 5.00
N MET A 47 -10.37 -1.59 3.98
CA MET A 47 -9.51 -0.45 3.62
C MET A 47 -10.20 0.54 2.68
N VAL A 48 -11.41 0.24 2.19
CA VAL A 48 -12.15 1.11 1.27
C VAL A 48 -12.48 2.44 1.95
N GLY A 49 -12.23 3.55 1.24
CA GLY A 49 -12.44 4.91 1.77
C GLY A 49 -11.20 5.52 2.43
N HIS A 50 -10.21 4.72 2.84
CA HIS A 50 -8.94 5.20 3.35
C HIS A 50 -8.00 5.68 2.24
N LYS A 51 -6.95 6.43 2.60
CA LYS A 51 -5.89 6.80 1.66
C LYS A 51 -4.78 5.76 1.63
N LEU A 52 -4.24 5.49 0.45
CA LEU A 52 -3.10 4.57 0.27
C LEU A 52 -1.89 4.95 1.14
N GLY A 53 -1.68 6.25 1.37
CA GLY A 53 -0.58 6.75 2.19
C GLY A 53 -0.62 6.36 3.67
N GLU A 54 -1.79 5.99 4.21
CA GLU A 54 -1.98 5.58 5.61
C GLU A 54 -1.30 4.23 5.89
N PHE A 55 -1.25 3.37 4.88
CA PHE A 55 -0.70 2.02 4.97
C PHE A 55 0.82 1.94 4.69
N SER A 56 1.45 3.08 4.38
CA SER A 56 2.90 3.16 4.13
C SER A 56 3.53 4.24 5.01
N PRO A 57 4.02 3.89 6.22
CA PRO A 57 4.64 4.84 7.13
C PRO A 57 5.97 5.34 6.57
N THR A 58 6.21 6.64 6.72
CA THR A 58 7.39 7.34 6.17
C THR A 58 8.56 7.40 7.14
N ARG A 59 8.28 7.41 8.45
CA ARG A 59 9.27 7.50 9.53
C ARG A 59 9.29 6.21 10.34
N LYS A 60 10.47 5.82 10.82
CA LYS A 60 10.61 4.73 11.78
C LYS A 60 10.06 5.17 13.15
N PRO A 61 9.46 4.26 13.92
CA PRO A 61 9.03 4.57 15.28
C PRO A 61 10.24 5.00 16.11
N PHE A 62 10.06 6.05 16.92
CA PHE A 62 11.09 6.51 17.84
C PHE A 62 11.15 5.56 19.04
N ILE A 63 12.32 4.96 19.27
CA ILE A 63 12.57 4.11 20.43
C ILE A 63 13.53 4.87 21.34
N TRP A 64 13.06 5.24 22.53
CA TRP A 64 13.91 5.84 23.54
C TRP A 64 14.73 4.75 24.24
N ALA A 65 15.98 4.60 23.82
CA ALA A 65 16.95 3.78 24.54
C ALA A 65 17.81 4.69 25.42
N ARG A 66 17.63 4.57 26.73
CA ARG A 66 18.47 5.27 27.71
C ARG A 66 19.82 4.56 27.75
N SER A 67 20.89 5.21 27.25
CA SER A 67 22.25 4.74 27.54
C SER A 67 22.48 4.86 29.04
N LYS A 68 23.00 3.80 29.65
CA LYS A 68 23.58 3.86 30.99
C LYS A 68 24.92 4.58 30.94
#